data_AF-A0A497P8J4-F1
#
_entry.id   AF-A0A497P8J4-F1
#
_cell.length_a   1.000
_cell.length_b   1.000
_cell.length_c   1.000
_cell.angle_alpha   90.00
_cell.angle_beta   90.00
_cell.angle_gamma   90.00
#
_symmetry.space_group_name_H-M   'P 1'
#
loop_
_entity.id
_entity.type
_entity.pdbx_description
1 polymer ?
#
loop_
_entity_poly.entity_id
_entity_poly.type
_entity_poly.pdbx_seq_one_letter_code
_entity_poly.pdbx_strand_id
1 'polypeptide(L)' 'MKNMEKILGISKLTTKGQITIPKNVRELLNLKPGDIIVFVEKNGEITIRRSELKY' A
#
# COMPACT_ATOMS: atom_id res chain seq x y z
N MET A 1 -4.21 16.94 18.42
CA MET A 1 -2.90 16.45 17.90
C MET A 1 -3.04 16.37 16.39
N LYS A 2 -2.27 17.16 15.63
CA LYS A 2 -2.41 17.24 14.17
C LYS A 2 -1.90 15.94 13.55
N ASN A 3 -2.78 15.07 13.08
CA ASN A 3 -2.43 14.01 12.14
C ASN A 3 -2.00 14.71 10.86
N MET A 4 -0.69 14.78 10.62
CA MET A 4 -0.16 15.38 9.40
C MET A 4 -0.12 14.30 8.34
N GLU A 5 -1.11 14.31 7.45
CA GLU A 5 -1.09 13.44 6.27
C GLU A 5 0.15 13.75 5.43
N LYS A 6 0.88 12.69 5.08
CA LYS A 6 2.06 12.79 4.23
C LYS A 6 1.86 11.91 3.01
N ILE A 7 1.88 12.52 1.84
CA ILE A 7 1.92 11.80 0.56
C ILE A 7 3.30 11.15 0.44
N LEU A 8 3.34 9.81 0.49
CA LEU A 8 4.59 9.05 0.34
C LEU A 8 4.96 8.79 -1.12
N GLY A 9 4.01 8.93 -2.05
CA GLY A 9 4.25 8.81 -3.47
C GLY A 9 2.95 8.78 -4.27
N ILE A 10 3.07 8.88 -5.59
CA ILE A 10 1.97 8.73 -6.54
C ILE A 10 2.26 7.54 -7.44
N SER A 11 1.21 6.87 -7.93
CA SER A 11 1.36 5.76 -8.87
C SER A 11 0.19 5.75 -9.84
N LYS A 12 0.49 5.39 -11.10
CA LYS A 12 -0.52 5.30 -12.15
C LYS A 12 -1.13 3.90 -12.15
N LEU A 13 -2.46 3.83 -12.27
CA LEU A 13 -3.15 2.59 -12.56
C LEU A 13 -2.88 2.18 -14.00
N THR A 14 -2.34 0.99 -14.18
CA THR A 14 -2.14 0.41 -15.51
C THR A 14 -3.46 -0.10 -16.10
N THR A 15 -3.50 -0.36 -17.41
CA THR A 15 -4.68 -0.94 -18.08
C THR A 15 -5.07 -2.32 -17.55
N LYS A 16 -4.15 -3.03 -16.89
CA LYS A 16 -4.38 -4.33 -16.26
C LYS A 16 -4.80 -4.22 -14.78
N GLY A 17 -5.06 -3.02 -14.28
CA GLY A 17 -5.47 -2.80 -12.89
C GLY A 17 -4.34 -2.90 -11.87
N GLN A 18 -3.07 -2.91 -12.30
CA GLN A 18 -1.92 -2.95 -11.39
C GLN A 18 -1.44 -1.53 -11.06
N ILE A 19 -0.95 -1.34 -9.83
CA ILE A 19 -0.21 -0.16 -9.37
C ILE A 19 1.19 -0.58 -8.90
N THR A 20 2.15 0.35 -9.01
CA THR A 20 3.48 0.18 -8.43
C THR A 20 3.46 0.66 -6.98
N ILE A 21 4.13 -0.05 -6.06
CA ILE A 21 4.40 0.47 -4.71
C ILE A 21 5.75 1.19 -4.76
N PRO A 22 5.81 2.53 -4.55
CA PRO A 22 7.04 3.30 -4.56
C PRO A 22 8.10 2.72 -3.62
N LYS A 23 9.39 2.87 -3.96
CA LYS A 23 10.50 2.24 -3.23
C LYS A 23 10.48 2.56 -1.73
N ASN A 24 10.29 3.83 -1.38
CA ASN A 24 10.19 4.27 0.02
C ASN A 24 9.01 3.63 0.77
N VAL A 25 7.87 3.43 0.11
CA VAL A 25 6.71 2.75 0.71
C VAL A 25 7.01 1.27 0.92
N ARG A 26 7.68 0.60 -0.03
CA ARG A 26 8.11 -0.80 0.12
C ARG A 26 9.08 -0.97 1.29
N GLU A 27 10.02 -0.05 1.45
CA GLU A 27 10.97 -0.05 2.56
C GLU A 27 10.26 0.16 3.91
N LEU A 28 9.36 1.14 3.99
CA LEU A 28 8.57 1.40 5.20
C LEU A 28 7.69 0.21 5.62
N LEU A 29 7.13 -0.51 4.64
CA LEU A 29 6.30 -1.68 4.89
C LEU A 29 7.09 -3.00 4.95
N ASN A 30 8.42 -2.95 4.78
CA ASN A 30 9.34 -4.09 4.70
C ASN A 30 8.83 -5.18 3.72
N LEU A 31 8.43 -4.75 2.52
CA LEU A 31 7.86 -5.60 1.49
C LEU A 31 8.95 -6.26 0.63
N LYS A 32 8.77 -7.55 0.37
CA LYS A 32 9.59 -8.36 -0.54
C LYS A 32 8.74 -8.89 -1.69
N PRO A 33 9.37 -9.23 -2.84
CA PRO A 33 8.66 -9.94 -3.90
C PRO A 33 8.01 -11.22 -3.36
N GLY A 34 6.71 -11.39 -3.63
CA GLY A 34 5.92 -12.51 -3.12
C GLY A 34 5.14 -12.22 -1.84
N ASP A 35 5.42 -11.11 -1.15
CA ASP A 35 4.59 -10.70 0.00
C ASP A 35 3.17 -10.38 -0.44
N ILE A 36 2.21 -10.74 0.42
CA ILE A 36 0.79 -10.50 0.18
C ILE A 36 0.40 -9.17 0.81
N ILE A 37 -0.31 -8.34 0.04
CA ILE A 37 -0.88 -7.08 0.49
C ILE A 37 -2.38 -7.26 0.67
N VAL A 38 -2.91 -6.78 1.80
CA VAL A 38 -4.36 -6.69 2.00
C VAL A 38 -4.80 -5.24 1.89
N PHE A 39 -5.96 -5.06 1.25
CA PHE A 39 -6.68 -3.80 1.17
C PHE A 39 -7.77 -3.82 2.25
N VAL A 40 -7.82 -2.79 3.08
CA VAL A 40 -8.80 -2.67 4.16
C VAL A 40 -9.53 -1.35 3.99
N GLU A 41 -10.85 -1.43 3.84
CA GLU A 41 -11.72 -0.27 3.88
C GLU A 41 -12.17 0.00 5.32
N LYS A 42 -11.98 1.23 5.79
CA LYS A 42 -12.51 1.69 7.08
C LYS A 42 -12.94 3.14 6.96
N ASN A 43 -14.21 3.42 7.24
CA ASN A 43 -14.77 4.78 7.20
C ASN A 43 -14.56 5.50 5.85
N GLY A 44 -14.67 4.77 4.73
CA GLY A 44 -14.47 5.33 3.38
C GLY A 44 -13.01 5.56 2.99
N GLU A 45 -12.05 5.23 3.86
CA GLU A 45 -10.62 5.23 3.53
C GLU A 45 -10.16 3.81 3.21
N ILE A 46 -9.45 3.66 2.09
CA ILE A 46 -8.79 2.41 1.71
C ILE A 46 -7.34 2.49 2.17
N THR A 47 -6.96 1.58 3.06
CA THR A 47 -5.59 1.41 3.54
C THR A 47 -5.00 0.11 3.02
N ILE A 48 -3.69 0.09 2.81
CA ILE A 48 -2.94 -1.13 2.46
C ILE A 48 -2.01 -1.51 3.60
N ARG A 49 -1.83 -2.80 3.83
CA ARG A 49 -0.85 -3.32 4.78
C ARG A 49 -0.27 -4.66 4.30
N ARG A 50 0.92 -4.98 4.78
CA ARG A 50 1.47 -6.33 4.63
C ARG A 50 0.55 -7.32 5.35
N SER A 51 0.26 -8.43 4.69
CA SER A 51 -0.53 -9.53 5.24
C SER A 51 0.38 -10.60 5.83
N GLU A 52 -0.06 -11.19 6.94
CA GLU A 52 0.48 -12.46 7.44
C GLU A 52 -0.34 -13.66 6.92
N LEU A 53 -1.44 -13.40 6.20
CA LEU A 53 -2.24 -14.44 5.55
C LEU A 53 -1.50 -14.98 4.34
N LYS A 54 -1.57 -16.29 4.14
CA LYS A 54 -1.10 -16.97 2.94
C LYS A 54 -2.24 -17.04 1.91
N TYR A 55 -1.89 -16.94 0.63
CA TYR A 55 -2.80 -17.12 -0.49
C TYR A 55 -3.02 -18.61 -0.78
#